data_AF-A0A2V2XRQ4-F1
#
_entry.id   AF-A0A2V2XRQ4-F1
#
_cell.length_a   1.000
_cell.length_b   1.000
_cell.length_c   1.000
_cell.angle_alpha   90.00
_cell.angle_beta   90.00
_cell.angle_gamma   90.00
#
_symmetry.space_group_name_H-M   'P 1'
#
loop_
_entity.id
_entity.type
_entity.pdbx_description
1 polymer ?
#
loop_
_entity_poly.entity_id
_entity_poly.type
_entity_poly.pdbx_seq_one_letter_code
_entity_poly.pdbx_strand_id
1 'polypeptide(L)'
;MGCFLQASLALTDGEDASIVTRTVIVRSERIPKKLFRIFIELEDTYRNVVEQLVICAAKEGITSFIKLKALKYREMRNLYPHLPSHYVHTACQDASTRVK
;
A
#
# COMPACT_ATOMS: atom_id res chain seq x y z
N MET A 1 23.05 2.35 28.44
CA MET A 1 24.50 2.60 28.29
C MET A 1 25.08 1.48 27.44
N GLY A 2 25.08 1.66 26.12
CA GLY A 2 25.61 0.67 25.19
C GLY A 2 26.02 1.42 23.93
N CYS A 3 27.33 1.50 23.71
CA CYS A 3 27.98 2.18 22.61
C CYS A 3 27.40 1.78 21.25
N PHE A 4 26.89 2.75 20.49
CA PHE A 4 26.69 2.62 19.04
C PHE A 4 27.81 3.37 18.30
N LEU A 5 29.05 3.04 18.65
CA LEU A 5 30.24 3.45 17.91
C LEU A 5 30.73 2.26 17.10
N GLN A 6 30.31 2.20 15.84
CA GLN A 6 31.17 1.99 14.67
C GLN A 6 30.30 1.63 13.46
N ALA A 7 30.25 2.55 12.51
CA ALA A 7 30.23 2.23 11.09
C ALA A 7 30.72 3.48 10.35
N SER A 8 32.04 3.63 10.28
CA SER A 8 32.67 4.47 9.27
C SER A 8 32.33 3.87 7.91
N LEU A 9 31.66 4.63 7.05
CA LEU A 9 31.62 4.34 5.62
C LEU A 9 32.46 5.41 4.93
N ALA A 10 33.62 5.00 4.45
CA ALA A 10 34.44 5.78 3.55
C ALA A 10 33.64 6.01 2.25
N LEU A 11 33.29 7.26 1.98
CA LEU A 11 32.84 7.73 0.67
C LEU A 11 34.12 8.02 -0.12
N THR A 12 34.47 7.13 -1.05
CA THR A 12 35.48 7.40 -2.06
C THR A 12 34.93 8.42 -3.05
N ASP A 13 35.69 9.49 -3.23
CA ASP A 13 35.47 10.57 -4.19
C ASP A 13 35.41 10.07 -5.64
N GLY A 14 34.49 10.61 -6.44
CA GLY A 14 34.39 10.34 -7.87
C GLY A 14 33.15 10.98 -8.48
N GLU A 15 33.32 12.21 -8.96
CA GLU A 15 32.56 12.95 -10.00
C GLU A 15 31.39 12.17 -10.62
N ASP A 16 30.13 12.51 -10.30
CA ASP A 16 29.32 13.42 -11.15
C ASP A 16 28.38 14.29 -10.30
N ALA A 17 28.88 15.47 -9.95
CA ALA A 17 28.19 16.48 -9.18
C ALA A 17 27.31 17.40 -10.06
N SER A 18 26.34 16.85 -10.80
CA SER A 18 25.30 17.69 -11.43
C SER A 18 23.89 17.23 -11.06
N ILE A 19 23.32 17.99 -10.11
CA ILE A 19 21.90 18.07 -9.74
C ILE A 19 21.38 16.94 -8.84
N VAL A 20 21.75 16.93 -7.55
CA VAL A 20 20.78 16.91 -6.42
C VAL A 20 21.45 17.51 -5.17
N THR A 21 21.42 18.84 -5.03
CA THR A 21 22.13 19.58 -3.97
C THR A 21 21.48 19.50 -2.57
N ARG A 22 20.33 18.82 -2.42
CA ARG A 22 19.57 18.77 -1.15
C ARG A 22 18.92 17.41 -0.90
N THR A 23 19.69 16.32 -0.97
CA THR A 23 19.21 15.03 -0.45
C THR A 23 19.48 14.98 1.05
N VAL A 24 18.43 15.08 1.86
CA VAL A 24 18.51 14.85 3.32
C VAL A 24 18.16 13.39 3.58
N ILE A 25 19.11 12.62 4.13
CA ILE A 25 18.82 11.28 4.62
C ILE A 25 18.04 11.43 5.93
N VAL A 26 16.71 11.33 5.84
CA VAL A 26 15.84 11.30 7.02
C VAL A 26 15.95 9.91 7.65
N ARG A 27 16.50 9.86 8.87
CA ARG A 27 16.53 8.62 9.64
C ARG A 27 15.12 8.32 10.13
N SER A 28 14.50 7.26 9.63
CA SER A 28 13.23 6.76 10.16
C SER A 28 13.45 5.98 11.46
N GLU A 29 12.48 6.06 12.37
CA GLU A 29 12.47 5.18 13.54
C GLU A 29 12.25 3.73 13.09
N ARG A 30 12.92 2.79 13.77
CA ARG A 30 12.76 1.36 13.48
C ARG A 30 11.37 0.91 13.91
N ILE A 31 10.55 0.51 12.94
CA ILE A 31 9.23 -0.07 13.20
C ILE A 31 9.39 -1.37 13.99
N PRO A 32 8.69 -1.56 15.12
CA PRO A 32 8.74 -2.81 15.86
C PRO A 32 8.15 -3.95 15.04
N LYS A 33 8.76 -5.14 15.08
CA LYS A 33 8.32 -6.32 14.31
C LYS A 33 6.84 -6.67 14.51
N LYS A 34 6.28 -6.38 15.69
CA LYS A 34 4.85 -6.58 15.99
C LYS A 34 3.94 -5.71 15.12
N LEU A 35 4.27 -4.43 14.97
CA LEU A 35 3.50 -3.50 14.14
C LEU A 35 3.62 -3.87 12.66
N PHE A 36 4.80 -4.31 12.24
CA PHE A 36 5.01 -4.79 10.88
C PHE A 36 4.12 -5.99 10.52
N ARG A 37 3.91 -6.93 11.45
CA ARG A 37 2.99 -8.07 11.24
C ARG A 37 1.55 -7.62 10.97
N ILE A 38 1.07 -6.59 11.68
CA ILE A 38 -0.28 -6.04 11.47
C ILE A 38 -0.41 -5.50 10.03
N PHE A 39 0.63 -4.84 9.51
CA PHE A 39 0.62 -4.37 8.13
C PHE A 39 0.58 -5.49 7.11
N ILE A 40 1.28 -6.61 7.36
CA ILE A 40 1.20 -7.79 6.48
C ILE A 40 -0.22 -8.34 6.45
N GLU A 41 -0.84 -8.55 7.62
CA GLU A 41 -2.21 -9.06 7.72
C GLU A 41 -3.23 -8.13 7.02
N LEU A 42 -3.05 -6.82 7.17
CA LEU A 42 -3.86 -5.81 6.50
C LEU A 42 -3.65 -5.82 4.98
N GLU A 43 -2.41 -5.95 4.53
CA GLU A 43 -2.06 -6.01 3.11
C GLU A 43 -2.66 -7.24 2.44
N ASP A 44 -2.56 -8.40 3.06
CA ASP A 44 -3.18 -9.64 2.59
C ASP A 44 -4.71 -9.49 2.48
N THR A 45 -5.34 -8.89 3.50
CA THR A 45 -6.78 -8.62 3.49
C THR A 45 -7.16 -7.67 2.36
N TYR A 46 -6.42 -6.57 2.18
CA TYR A 46 -6.67 -5.60 1.12
C TYR A 46 -6.49 -6.21 -0.26
N ARG A 47 -5.42 -6.99 -0.46
CA ARG A 47 -5.14 -7.70 -1.70
C ARG A 47 -6.31 -8.60 -2.09
N ASN A 48 -6.84 -9.37 -1.15
CA ASN A 48 -7.97 -10.26 -1.41
C ASN A 48 -9.25 -9.49 -1.80
N VAL A 49 -9.51 -8.33 -1.18
CA VAL A 49 -10.64 -7.47 -1.56
C VAL A 49 -10.47 -6.96 -3.00
N VAL A 50 -9.29 -6.45 -3.35
CA VAL A 50 -9.01 -5.94 -4.71
C VAL A 50 -9.12 -7.06 -5.73
N GLU A 51 -8.58 -8.24 -5.45
CA GLU A 51 -8.63 -9.39 -6.35
C GLU A 51 -10.06 -9.82 -6.67
N GLN A 52 -10.91 -9.96 -5.64
CA GLN A 52 -12.33 -10.28 -5.84
C GLN A 52 -13.06 -9.23 -6.66
N LEU A 53 -12.79 -7.94 -6.41
CA LEU A 53 -13.40 -6.83 -7.15
C LEU A 53 -12.93 -6.78 -8.61
N VAL A 54 -11.65 -7.01 -8.88
CA VAL A 54 -11.10 -7.06 -10.24
C VAL A 54 -11.70 -8.22 -11.02
N ILE A 55 -11.78 -9.42 -10.42
CA ILE A 55 -12.39 -10.59 -11.05
C ILE A 55 -13.86 -10.32 -11.36
N CYS A 56 -14.62 -9.74 -10.42
CA CYS A 56 -16.02 -9.38 -10.64
C CYS A 56 -16.17 -8.35 -11.77
N ALA A 57 -15.40 -7.26 -11.72
CA ALA A 57 -15.46 -6.20 -12.72
C ALA A 57 -15.06 -6.69 -14.12
N ALA A 58 -14.03 -7.54 -14.23
CA ALA A 58 -13.61 -8.13 -15.50
C ALA A 58 -14.66 -9.10 -16.07
N LYS A 59 -15.27 -9.94 -15.22
CA LYS A 59 -16.33 -10.88 -15.64
C LYS A 59 -17.60 -10.17 -16.11
N GLU A 60 -17.99 -9.09 -15.43
CA GLU A 60 -19.19 -8.31 -15.74
C GLU A 60 -18.96 -7.19 -16.76
N GLY A 61 -17.71 -6.94 -17.17
CA GLY A 61 -17.34 -5.85 -18.08
C GLY A 61 -17.57 -4.45 -17.48
N ILE A 62 -17.44 -4.30 -16.17
CA ILE A 62 -17.66 -3.03 -15.47
C ILE A 62 -16.37 -2.22 -15.41
N THR A 63 -16.33 -1.12 -16.17
CA THR A 63 -15.18 -0.19 -16.19
C THR A 63 -15.37 1.03 -15.28
N SER A 64 -16.60 1.28 -14.80
CA SER A 64 -16.93 2.47 -14.01
C SER A 64 -16.91 2.19 -12.51
N PHE A 65 -16.12 2.99 -11.79
CA PHE A 65 -16.00 2.95 -10.34
C PHE A 65 -17.35 3.03 -9.62
N ILE A 66 -18.21 3.96 -10.03
CA ILE A 66 -19.51 4.20 -9.37
C ILE A 66 -20.40 2.95 -9.46
N LYS A 67 -20.42 2.29 -10.62
CA LYS A 67 -21.21 1.07 -10.83
C LYS A 67 -20.67 -0.10 -10.00
N LEU A 68 -19.34 -0.30 -10.00
CA LEU A 68 -18.71 -1.35 -9.19
C LEU A 68 -18.97 -1.15 -7.69
N LYS A 69 -18.83 0.09 -7.21
CA LYS A 69 -19.14 0.46 -5.82
C LYS A 69 -20.61 0.18 -5.49
N ALA A 70 -21.55 0.57 -6.35
CA ALA A 70 -22.98 0.34 -6.09
C ALA A 70 -23.31 -1.16 -5.95
N LEU A 71 -22.66 -2.01 -6.73
CA LEU A 71 -22.91 -3.46 -6.74
C LEU A 71 -22.23 -4.18 -5.57
N LYS A 72 -20.93 -3.91 -5.35
CA LYS A 72 -20.10 -4.74 -4.46
C LYS A 72 -19.74 -4.12 -3.12
N TYR A 73 -19.92 -2.82 -2.92
CA TYR A 73 -19.51 -2.17 -1.67
C TYR A 73 -20.20 -2.75 -0.43
N ARG A 74 -21.52 -2.97 -0.49
CA ARG A 74 -22.28 -3.51 0.66
C ARG A 74 -21.84 -4.93 1.01
N GLU A 75 -21.60 -5.76 0.00
CA GLU A 75 -21.12 -7.13 0.17
C GLU A 75 -19.73 -7.14 0.82
N MET A 76 -18.79 -6.35 0.29
CA MET A 76 -17.43 -6.23 0.85
C MET A 76 -17.43 -5.67 2.28
N ARG A 77 -18.32 -4.72 2.60
CA ARG A 77 -18.49 -4.21 3.98
C ARG A 77 -18.99 -5.28 4.96
N ASN A 78 -19.81 -6.22 4.49
CA ASN A 78 -20.31 -7.30 5.33
C ASN A 78 -19.25 -8.38 5.55
N LEU A 79 -18.41 -8.66 4.55
CA LEU A 79 -17.29 -9.62 4.66
C LEU A 79 -16.18 -9.11 5.60
N TYR A 80 -15.91 -7.81 5.56
CA TYR A 80 -14.85 -7.18 6.35
C TYR A 80 -15.39 -6.07 7.25
N PRO A 81 -16.15 -6.40 8.31
CA PRO A 81 -16.74 -5.39 9.19
C PRO A 81 -15.69 -4.65 10.02
N HIS A 82 -14.57 -5.31 10.33
CA HIS A 82 -13.45 -4.77 11.11
C HIS A 82 -12.58 -3.80 10.31
N LEU A 83 -12.63 -3.86 8.98
CA LEU A 83 -11.85 -2.96 8.12
C LEU A 83 -12.50 -1.56 8.13
N PRO A 84 -11.74 -0.46 8.09
CA PRO A 84 -12.32 0.85 7.89
C PRO A 84 -13.00 0.98 6.52
N SER A 85 -14.07 1.79 6.46
CA SER A 85 -14.91 1.94 5.25
C SER A 85 -14.13 2.44 4.02
N HIS A 86 -13.15 3.32 4.23
CA HIS A 86 -12.37 3.91 3.15
C HIS A 86 -11.52 2.89 2.38
N TYR A 87 -11.09 1.78 3.01
CA TYR A 87 -10.34 0.74 2.28
C TYR A 87 -11.18 0.05 1.21
N VAL A 88 -12.45 -0.24 1.50
CA VAL A 88 -13.36 -0.83 0.50
C VAL A 88 -13.64 0.16 -0.62
N HIS A 89 -13.74 1.46 -0.28
CA HIS A 89 -13.89 2.52 -1.28
C HIS A 89 -12.69 2.57 -2.23
N THR A 90 -11.47 2.62 -1.71
CA THR A 90 -10.24 2.65 -2.49
C THR A 90 -10.06 1.37 -3.30
N ALA A 91 -10.37 0.20 -2.74
CA ALA A 91 -10.29 -1.05 -3.48
C ALA A 91 -11.21 -1.08 -4.71
N CYS A 92 -12.42 -0.51 -4.61
CA CYS A 92 -13.30 -0.34 -5.77
C CYS A 92 -12.71 0.63 -6.81
N GLN A 93 -12.02 1.70 -6.40
CA GLN A 93 -11.33 2.61 -7.32
C GLN A 93 -10.19 1.88 -8.04
N ASP A 94 -9.34 1.19 -7.29
CA ASP A 94 -8.21 0.42 -7.82
C ASP A 94 -8.68 -0.65 -8.81
N ALA A 95 -9.71 -1.41 -8.47
CA ALA A 95 -10.27 -2.42 -9.35
C ALA A 95 -10.79 -1.81 -10.66
N SER A 96 -11.48 -0.67 -10.60
CA SER A 96 -11.95 0.02 -11.80
C SER A 96 -10.82 0.58 -12.67
N THR A 97 -9.68 0.93 -12.07
CA THR A 97 -8.49 1.40 -12.81
C THR A 97 -7.76 0.24 -13.48
N ARG A 98 -7.75 -0.95 -12.88
CA ARG A 98 -7.05 -2.15 -13.39
C ARG A 98 -7.79 -2.88 -14.53
N VAL A 99 -9.10 -2.71 -14.62
CA VAL A 99 -9.93 -3.36 -15.66
C VAL A 99 -10.00 -2.53 -16.96
N LYS A 100 -9.62 -1.26 -16.91
CA LYS A 100 -9.46 -0.42 -18.10
C LYS A 100 -8.23 -0.81 -18.88
#